data_AF-A0A2R6JAF2-F1
#
_entry.id   AF-A0A2R6JAF2-F1
#
_cell.length_a   1.000
_cell.length_b   1.000
_cell.length_c   1.000
_cell.angle_alpha   90.00
_cell.angle_beta   90.00
_cell.angle_gamma   90.00
#
_symmetry.space_group_name_H-M   'P 1'
#
loop_
_entity.id
_entity.type
_entity.pdbx_description
1 polymer ?
#
loop_
_entity_poly.entity_id
_entity_poly.type
_entity_poly.pdbx_seq_one_letter_code
_entity_poly.pdbx_strand_id
1 'polypeptide(L)'
;MSLETVVEDIREEARARAEEIRTDGESRAEEIVADAEADAERIHREAREEAERRIEQEREQELSGAKLEGDEREELTRTLLAAAAEEFPAEETVRVHGHEDDADLLETVVGDFEGYAVGDSVDCLGGVAVESDESRVRVNNTFDSVLEDVWEENLREISTRLFEE
;
A
#
# COMPACT_ATOMS: atom_id res chain seq x y z
N MET A 1 30.88 2.95 72.98
CA MET A 1 29.79 2.40 72.15
C MET A 1 29.67 0.92 72.47
N SER A 2 28.45 0.40 72.65
CA SER A 2 28.25 -1.04 72.87
C SER A 2 28.31 -1.79 71.55
N LEU A 3 28.68 -3.07 71.59
CA LEU A 3 28.69 -3.94 70.41
C LEU A 3 27.30 -4.05 69.76
N GLU A 4 26.23 -3.91 70.55
CA GLU A 4 24.85 -3.92 70.05
C GLU A 4 24.56 -2.77 69.10
N THR A 5 25.07 -1.56 69.36
CA THR A 5 24.89 -0.41 68.46
C THR A 5 25.56 -0.63 67.11
N VAL A 6 26.81 -1.13 67.11
CA VAL A 6 27.54 -1.41 65.85
C VAL A 6 26.84 -2.47 65.01
N VAL A 7 26.22 -3.47 65.65
CA VAL A 7 25.47 -4.51 64.94
C VAL A 7 24.18 -3.96 64.32
N GLU A 8 23.47 -3.05 65.02
CA GLU A 8 22.29 -2.37 64.48
C GLU A 8 22.67 -1.48 63.28
N ASP A 9 23.73 -0.68 63.40
CA ASP A 9 24.22 0.20 62.33
C ASP A 9 24.55 -0.60 61.04
N ILE A 10 25.28 -1.71 61.18
CA ILE A 10 25.62 -2.59 60.04
C ILE A 10 24.36 -3.18 59.39
N ARG A 11 23.34 -3.54 60.18
CA ARG A 11 22.09 -4.10 59.64
C ARG A 11 21.28 -3.05 58.90
N GLU A 12 21.23 -1.83 59.41
CA GLU A 12 20.55 -0.72 58.75
C GLU A 12 21.23 -0.38 57.42
N GLU A 13 22.55 -0.25 57.43
CA GLU A 13 23.36 0.03 56.23
C GLU A 13 23.24 -1.08 55.18
N ALA A 14 23.26 -2.35 55.61
CA ALA A 14 23.05 -3.49 54.72
C ALA A 14 21.65 -3.51 54.09
N ARG A 15 20.61 -3.13 54.85
CA ARG A 15 19.23 -3.03 54.34
C ARG A 15 19.09 -1.89 53.34
N ALA A 16 19.65 -0.72 53.64
CA ALA A 16 19.67 0.41 52.74
C ALA A 16 20.37 0.06 51.43
N ARG A 17 21.54 -0.59 51.50
CA ARG A 17 22.25 -1.04 50.31
C ARG A 17 21.50 -2.10 49.52
N ALA A 18 20.81 -3.01 50.20
CA ALA A 18 19.97 -4.02 49.54
C ALA A 18 18.76 -3.39 48.83
N GLU A 19 18.15 -2.36 49.40
CA GLU A 19 17.07 -1.60 48.75
C GLU A 19 17.57 -0.85 47.52
N GLU A 20 18.70 -0.14 47.65
CA GLU A 20 19.31 0.56 46.52
C GLU A 20 19.61 -0.38 45.34
N ILE A 21 20.19 -1.55 45.61
CA ILE A 21 20.45 -2.56 44.56
C ILE A 21 19.15 -3.07 43.92
N ARG A 22 18.08 -3.24 44.70
CA ARG A 22 16.77 -3.63 44.15
C ARG A 22 16.21 -2.56 43.23
N THR A 23 16.15 -1.31 43.70
CA THR A 23 15.59 -0.19 42.92
C THR A 23 16.42 0.09 41.65
N ASP A 24 17.74 -0.01 41.73
CA ASP A 24 18.61 0.08 40.54
C ASP A 24 18.35 -1.07 39.56
N GLY A 25 18.15 -2.28 40.09
CA GLY A 25 17.83 -3.46 39.29
C GLY A 25 16.47 -3.35 38.59
N GLU A 26 15.46 -2.85 39.30
CA GLU A 26 14.11 -2.60 38.78
C GLU A 26 14.16 -1.54 37.68
N SER A 27 14.80 -0.38 37.94
CA SER A 27 14.96 0.67 36.93
C SER A 27 15.64 0.17 35.65
N ARG A 28 16.71 -0.63 35.78
CA ARG A 28 17.41 -1.21 34.63
C ARG A 28 16.55 -2.23 33.89
N ALA A 29 15.76 -3.03 34.61
CA ALA A 29 14.86 -3.99 33.97
C ALA A 29 13.78 -3.26 33.17
N GLU A 30 13.22 -2.18 33.72
CA GLU A 30 12.25 -1.31 33.03
C GLU A 30 12.86 -0.67 31.78
N GLU A 31 14.09 -0.13 31.87
CA GLU A 31 14.81 0.43 30.71
C GLU A 31 15.03 -0.62 29.61
N ILE A 32 15.46 -1.84 29.96
CA ILE A 32 15.68 -2.91 28.98
C ILE A 32 14.38 -3.29 28.27
N VAL A 33 13.28 -3.40 29.00
CA VAL A 33 11.97 -3.73 28.42
C VAL A 33 11.51 -2.60 27.50
N ALA A 34 11.59 -1.35 27.94
CA ALA A 34 11.21 -0.19 27.14
C ALA A 34 12.02 -0.08 25.84
N ASP A 35 13.34 -0.29 25.91
CA ASP A 35 14.21 -0.30 24.74
C ASP A 35 13.85 -1.44 23.77
N ALA A 36 13.59 -2.64 24.30
CA ALA A 36 13.20 -3.79 23.48
C ALA A 36 11.83 -3.59 22.79
N GLU A 37 10.86 -3.00 23.48
CA GLU A 37 9.56 -2.65 22.91
C GLU A 37 9.70 -1.60 21.80
N ALA A 38 10.47 -0.54 22.04
CA ALA A 38 10.74 0.49 21.03
C ALA A 38 11.46 -0.07 19.79
N ASP A 39 12.41 -0.99 19.99
CA ASP A 39 13.08 -1.68 18.88
C ASP A 39 12.13 -2.60 18.11
N ALA A 40 11.26 -3.34 18.81
CA ALA A 40 10.27 -4.19 18.16
C ALA A 40 9.29 -3.38 17.29
N GLU A 41 8.78 -2.26 17.82
CA GLU A 41 7.91 -1.33 17.07
C GLU A 41 8.63 -0.75 15.84
N ARG A 42 9.90 -0.37 16.00
CA ARG A 42 10.72 0.14 14.89
C ARG A 42 10.91 -0.90 13.81
N ILE A 43 11.28 -2.13 14.18
CA ILE A 43 11.47 -3.24 13.23
C ILE A 43 10.18 -3.54 12.47
N HIS A 44 9.04 -3.58 13.17
CA HIS A 44 7.75 -3.87 12.54
C HIS A 44 7.36 -2.79 11.53
N ARG A 45 7.53 -1.51 11.89
CA ARG A 45 7.28 -0.37 10.99
C ARG A 45 8.20 -0.39 9.77
N GLU A 46 9.51 -0.56 9.97
CA GLU A 46 10.49 -0.63 8.88
C GLU A 46 10.17 -1.79 7.92
N ALA A 47 9.84 -2.97 8.45
CA ALA A 47 9.46 -4.12 7.64
C ALA A 47 8.17 -3.87 6.83
N ARG A 48 7.19 -3.19 7.43
CA ARG A 48 5.95 -2.82 6.75
C ARG A 48 6.21 -1.83 5.60
N GLU A 49 6.96 -0.77 5.86
CA GLU A 49 7.33 0.23 4.84
C GLU A 49 8.18 -0.37 3.71
N GLU A 50 9.03 -1.35 4.01
CA GLU A 50 9.76 -2.10 2.99
C GLU A 50 8.83 -2.99 2.16
N ALA A 51 7.91 -3.72 2.80
CA ALA A 51 6.95 -4.57 2.10
C ALA A 51 6.06 -3.73 1.16
N GLU A 52 5.53 -2.60 1.64
CA GLU A 52 4.71 -1.68 0.84
C GLU A 52 5.50 -1.14 -0.37
N ARG A 53 6.74 -0.67 -0.16
CA ARG A 53 7.61 -0.21 -1.26
C ARG A 53 7.95 -1.30 -2.27
N ARG A 54 8.10 -2.54 -1.83
CA ARG A 54 8.39 -3.68 -2.72
C ARG A 54 7.17 -4.05 -3.55
N ILE A 55 6.00 -4.08 -2.94
CA ILE A 55 4.74 -4.30 -3.66
C ILE A 55 4.60 -3.24 -4.74
N GLU A 56 4.77 -1.96 -4.41
CA GLU A 56 4.62 -0.87 -5.39
C GLU A 56 5.60 -1.00 -6.56
N GLN A 57 6.89 -1.26 -6.27
CA GLN A 57 7.88 -1.48 -7.32
C GLN A 57 7.57 -2.70 -8.19
N GLU A 58 7.02 -3.77 -7.61
CA GLU A 58 6.62 -4.96 -8.37
C GLU A 58 5.41 -4.65 -9.25
N ARG A 59 4.43 -3.88 -8.76
CA ARG A 59 3.27 -3.41 -9.55
C ARG A 59 3.69 -2.59 -10.75
N GLU A 60 4.53 -1.58 -10.50
CA GLU A 60 5.07 -0.73 -11.56
C GLU A 60 5.84 -1.58 -12.56
N GLN A 61 6.71 -2.50 -12.14
CA GLN A 61 7.46 -3.36 -13.06
C GLN A 61 6.61 -4.32 -13.92
N GLU A 62 5.54 -4.89 -13.36
CA GLU A 62 4.66 -5.79 -14.12
C GLU A 62 3.83 -5.02 -15.16
N LEU A 63 3.44 -3.79 -14.85
CA LEU A 63 2.56 -2.97 -15.69
C LEU A 63 3.31 -1.97 -16.60
N SER A 64 4.49 -1.50 -16.21
CA SER A 64 5.32 -0.57 -16.96
C SER A 64 6.00 -1.29 -18.13
N GLY A 65 5.23 -1.53 -19.19
CA GLY A 65 5.70 -1.72 -20.57
C GLY A 65 6.70 -2.83 -20.88
N ALA A 66 7.27 -3.57 -19.94
CA ALA A 66 8.29 -4.58 -20.23
C ALA A 66 7.74 -6.01 -20.29
N LYS A 67 6.52 -6.24 -19.77
CA LYS A 67 5.89 -7.56 -19.68
C LYS A 67 4.54 -7.63 -20.37
N LEU A 68 3.72 -6.58 -20.22
CA LEU A 68 2.41 -6.47 -20.85
C LEU A 68 2.52 -5.66 -22.15
N GLU A 69 3.27 -6.17 -23.15
CA GLU A 69 3.41 -5.51 -24.46
C GLU A 69 2.55 -6.18 -25.54
N GLY A 70 2.10 -5.39 -26.53
CA GLY A 70 1.48 -5.90 -27.75
C GLY A 70 0.03 -6.38 -27.57
N ASP A 71 -0.27 -7.55 -28.13
CA ASP A 71 -1.64 -8.07 -28.28
C ASP A 71 -2.39 -8.21 -26.94
N GLU A 72 -1.70 -8.60 -25.86
CA GLU A 72 -2.31 -8.77 -24.52
C GLU A 72 -2.74 -7.43 -23.92
N ARG A 73 -1.92 -6.37 -24.12
CA ARG A 73 -2.25 -5.01 -23.67
C ARG A 73 -3.46 -4.47 -24.43
N GLU A 74 -3.54 -4.75 -25.73
CA GLU A 74 -4.65 -4.35 -26.57
C GLU A 74 -5.95 -5.06 -26.19
N GLU A 75 -5.91 -6.38 -25.93
CA GLU A 75 -7.05 -7.18 -25.49
C GLU A 75 -7.62 -6.68 -24.15
N LEU A 76 -6.74 -6.42 -23.18
CA LEU A 76 -7.15 -5.90 -21.87
C LEU A 76 -7.77 -4.51 -22.01
N THR A 77 -7.14 -3.61 -22.76
CA THR A 77 -7.66 -2.25 -23.01
C THR A 77 -9.02 -2.29 -23.69
N ARG A 78 -9.24 -3.16 -24.68
CA ARG A 78 -10.56 -3.37 -25.30
C ARG A 78 -11.60 -3.83 -24.30
N THR A 79 -11.24 -4.80 -23.46
CA THR A 79 -12.15 -5.36 -22.44
C THR A 79 -12.56 -4.30 -21.43
N LEU A 80 -11.60 -3.50 -20.96
CA LEU A 80 -11.83 -2.43 -20.00
C LEU A 80 -12.65 -1.28 -20.61
N LEU A 81 -12.44 -0.96 -21.88
CA LEU A 81 -13.27 0.02 -22.59
C LEU A 81 -14.70 -0.49 -22.82
N ALA A 82 -14.87 -1.76 -23.20
CA ALA A 82 -16.18 -2.35 -23.36
C ALA A 82 -16.96 -2.35 -22.03
N ALA A 83 -16.32 -2.73 -20.93
CA ALA A 83 -16.91 -2.66 -19.60
C ALA A 83 -17.28 -1.22 -19.20
N ALA A 84 -16.42 -0.24 -19.50
CA ALA A 84 -16.75 1.17 -19.26
C ALA A 84 -17.93 1.63 -20.13
N ALA A 85 -18.02 1.20 -21.38
CA ALA A 85 -19.06 1.60 -22.31
C ALA A 85 -20.47 1.18 -21.87
N GLU A 86 -20.61 0.10 -21.09
CA GLU A 86 -21.90 -0.32 -20.52
C GLU A 86 -22.50 0.72 -19.55
N GLU A 87 -21.68 1.59 -18.97
CA GLU A 87 -22.10 2.63 -18.03
C GLU A 87 -22.59 3.91 -18.73
N PHE A 88 -22.42 4.01 -20.05
CA PHE A 88 -22.81 5.19 -20.83
C PHE A 88 -23.99 4.87 -21.76
N PRO A 89 -24.96 5.80 -21.92
CA PRO A 89 -25.98 5.67 -22.95
C PRO A 89 -25.36 5.72 -24.36
N ALA A 90 -25.87 4.91 -25.28
CA ALA A 90 -25.34 4.76 -26.64
C ALA A 90 -25.38 6.03 -27.53
N GLU A 91 -25.99 7.12 -27.05
CA GLU A 91 -26.14 8.38 -27.78
C GLU A 91 -25.16 9.45 -27.28
N GLU A 92 -24.42 9.20 -26.19
CA GLU A 92 -23.52 10.18 -25.59
C GLU A 92 -22.18 10.26 -26.31
N THR A 93 -21.63 11.47 -26.40
CA THR A 93 -20.22 11.65 -26.80
C THR A 93 -19.30 11.42 -25.61
N VAL A 94 -18.36 10.50 -25.78
CA VAL A 94 -17.49 10.01 -24.70
C VAL A 94 -16.02 10.19 -25.05
N ARG A 95 -15.22 10.67 -24.09
CA ARG A 95 -13.77 10.80 -24.20
C ARG A 95 -13.07 9.67 -23.49
N VAL A 96 -12.11 9.07 -24.16
CA VAL A 96 -11.27 7.99 -23.64
C VAL A 96 -9.85 8.51 -23.46
N HIS A 97 -9.39 8.47 -22.24
CA HIS A 97 -8.06 8.88 -21.80
C HIS A 97 -7.25 7.63 -21.42
N GLY A 98 -5.96 7.63 -21.73
CA GLY A 98 -5.06 6.56 -21.31
C GLY A 98 -3.61 7.02 -21.31
N HIS A 99 -2.68 6.08 -21.24
CA HIS A 99 -1.25 6.37 -21.17
C HIS A 99 -0.72 6.98 -22.48
N GLU A 100 0.35 7.78 -22.40
CA GLU A 100 0.95 8.42 -23.57
C GLU A 100 1.47 7.41 -24.61
N ASP A 101 2.04 6.29 -24.14
CA ASP A 101 2.55 5.23 -25.01
C ASP A 101 1.45 4.41 -25.70
N ASP A 102 0.19 4.51 -25.24
CA ASP A 102 -0.95 3.80 -25.80
C ASP A 102 -1.73 4.61 -26.83
N ALA A 103 -1.29 5.82 -27.19
CA ALA A 103 -2.04 6.71 -28.08
C ALA A 103 -2.47 6.02 -29.40
N ASP A 104 -1.53 5.36 -30.09
CA ASP A 104 -1.80 4.65 -31.34
C ASP A 104 -2.76 3.45 -31.15
N LEU A 105 -2.65 2.77 -30.01
CA LEU A 105 -3.49 1.63 -29.64
C LEU A 105 -4.92 2.10 -29.31
N LEU A 106 -5.06 3.21 -28.58
CA LEU A 106 -6.33 3.83 -28.25
C LEU A 106 -7.06 4.31 -29.49
N GLU A 107 -6.38 4.92 -30.46
CA GLU A 107 -7.00 5.29 -31.74
C GLU A 107 -7.61 4.09 -32.46
N THR A 108 -6.92 2.94 -32.41
CA THR A 108 -7.41 1.68 -33.01
C THR A 108 -8.61 1.13 -32.24
N VAL A 109 -8.50 1.03 -30.91
CA VAL A 109 -9.55 0.45 -30.05
C VAL A 109 -10.80 1.31 -30.00
N VAL A 110 -10.66 2.62 -29.88
CA VAL A 110 -11.78 3.57 -29.83
C VAL A 110 -12.53 3.62 -31.17
N GLY A 111 -11.85 3.39 -32.29
CA GLY A 111 -12.46 3.33 -33.62
C GLY A 111 -13.57 2.28 -33.77
N ASP A 112 -13.59 1.27 -32.89
CA ASP A 112 -14.64 0.24 -32.84
C ASP A 112 -15.93 0.71 -32.12
N PHE A 113 -15.90 1.87 -31.45
CA PHE A 113 -16.99 2.40 -30.64
C PHE A 113 -17.57 3.70 -31.24
N GLU A 114 -18.87 3.69 -31.56
CA GLU A 114 -19.55 4.87 -32.08
C GLU A 114 -19.75 5.92 -30.96
N GLY A 115 -19.36 7.17 -31.22
CA GLY A 115 -19.50 8.28 -30.25
C GLY A 115 -18.32 8.46 -29.30
N TYR A 116 -17.28 7.61 -29.40
CA TYR A 116 -16.09 7.69 -28.57
C TYR A 116 -14.96 8.39 -29.31
N ALA A 117 -14.18 9.20 -28.58
CA ALA A 117 -13.02 9.89 -29.10
C ALA A 117 -11.85 9.80 -28.11
N VAL A 118 -10.63 9.73 -28.63
CA VAL A 118 -9.42 9.78 -27.80
C VAL A 118 -9.26 11.20 -27.24
N GLY A 119 -9.10 11.29 -25.92
CA GLY A 119 -8.85 12.52 -25.18
C GLY A 119 -7.36 12.76 -24.91
N ASP A 120 -7.07 13.65 -23.97
CA ASP A 120 -5.69 13.90 -23.52
C ASP A 120 -5.11 12.69 -22.77
N SER A 121 -3.79 12.49 -22.84
CA SER A 121 -3.13 11.46 -22.05
C SER A 121 -3.22 11.74 -20.55
N VAL A 122 -3.24 10.66 -19.77
CA VAL A 122 -3.23 10.70 -18.30
C VAL A 122 -2.09 9.86 -17.75
N ASP A 123 -1.58 10.28 -16.60
CA ASP A 123 -0.52 9.56 -15.88
C ASP A 123 -1.12 8.29 -15.26
N CYS A 124 -0.94 7.15 -15.94
CA CYS A 124 -1.44 5.83 -15.56
C CYS A 124 -0.56 4.74 -16.20
N LEU A 125 -0.55 3.53 -15.66
CA LEU A 125 0.26 2.44 -16.23
C LEU A 125 -0.35 1.85 -17.52
N GLY A 126 -1.63 2.13 -17.78
CA GLY A 126 -2.38 1.69 -18.96
C GLY A 126 -3.87 1.54 -18.68
N GLY A 127 -4.60 0.94 -19.61
CA GLY A 127 -6.06 0.83 -19.55
C GLY A 127 -6.74 2.13 -20.00
N VAL A 128 -7.95 2.40 -19.50
CA VAL A 128 -8.77 3.53 -19.96
C VAL A 128 -9.50 4.24 -18.84
N ALA A 129 -9.45 5.57 -18.85
CA ALA A 129 -10.36 6.43 -18.10
C ALA A 129 -11.34 7.08 -19.08
N VAL A 130 -12.62 6.95 -18.79
CA VAL A 130 -13.70 7.30 -19.72
C VAL A 130 -14.57 8.37 -19.09
N GLU A 131 -14.77 9.49 -19.77
CA GLU A 131 -15.65 10.58 -19.32
C GLU A 131 -16.65 11.00 -20.41
N SER A 132 -17.88 11.31 -20.01
CA SER A 132 -18.89 11.86 -20.91
C SER A 132 -18.76 13.38 -21.03
N ASP A 133 -18.92 13.91 -22.24
CA ASP A 133 -19.01 15.35 -22.48
C ASP A 133 -20.40 15.91 -22.08
N GLU A 134 -21.40 15.04 -21.93
CA GLU A 134 -22.80 15.41 -21.70
C GLU A 134 -23.25 15.16 -20.26
N SER A 135 -22.73 14.10 -19.64
CA SER A 135 -23.03 13.70 -18.27
C SER A 135 -21.80 13.83 -17.37
N ARG A 136 -22.01 14.02 -16.06
CA ARG A 136 -20.88 14.09 -15.08
C ARG A 136 -20.34 12.70 -14.71
N VAL A 137 -20.58 11.70 -15.54
CA VAL A 137 -20.18 10.31 -15.32
C VAL A 137 -18.73 10.14 -15.76
N ARG A 138 -17.95 9.51 -14.88
CA ARG A 138 -16.55 9.15 -15.12
C ARG A 138 -16.36 7.73 -14.65
N VAL A 139 -15.81 6.90 -15.52
CA VAL A 139 -15.46 5.51 -15.22
C VAL A 139 -13.95 5.39 -15.34
N ASN A 140 -13.30 4.94 -14.27
CA ASN A 140 -11.86 4.75 -14.25
C ASN A 140 -11.54 3.26 -14.29
N ASN A 141 -11.18 2.77 -15.47
CA ASN A 141 -10.72 1.41 -15.69
C ASN A 141 -9.25 1.42 -16.12
N THR A 142 -8.42 2.28 -15.52
CA THR A 142 -6.97 2.17 -15.67
C THR A 142 -6.47 0.92 -14.95
N PHE A 143 -5.33 0.39 -15.39
CA PHE A 143 -4.71 -0.77 -14.74
C PHE A 143 -4.44 -0.52 -13.26
N ASP A 144 -4.05 0.71 -12.90
CA ASP A 144 -3.86 1.14 -11.52
C ASP A 144 -5.13 1.00 -10.68
N SER A 145 -6.26 1.52 -11.19
CA SER A 145 -7.54 1.50 -10.48
C SER A 145 -8.06 0.08 -10.30
N VAL A 146 -8.00 -0.73 -11.37
CA VAL A 146 -8.44 -2.14 -11.32
C VAL A 146 -7.57 -2.95 -10.35
N LEU A 147 -6.26 -2.71 -10.34
CA LEU A 147 -5.35 -3.39 -9.44
C LEU A 147 -5.57 -2.97 -7.98
N GLU A 148 -5.87 -1.69 -7.74
CA GLU A 148 -6.24 -1.17 -6.43
C GLU A 148 -7.54 -1.83 -5.93
N ASP A 149 -8.58 -1.90 -6.76
CA ASP A 149 -9.84 -2.55 -6.41
C ASP A 149 -9.64 -4.02 -6.03
N VAL A 150 -8.94 -4.79 -6.88
CA VAL A 150 -8.62 -6.20 -6.61
C VAL A 150 -7.79 -6.33 -5.34
N TRP A 151 -6.87 -5.42 -5.10
CA TRP A 151 -6.06 -5.43 -3.89
C TRP A 151 -6.90 -5.21 -2.63
N GLU A 152 -7.78 -4.21 -2.62
CA GLU A 152 -8.67 -3.94 -1.49
C GLU A 152 -9.59 -5.12 -1.17
N GLU A 153 -10.13 -5.76 -2.21
CA GLU A 153 -10.96 -6.97 -2.07
C GLU A 153 -10.19 -8.13 -1.44
N ASN A 154 -8.91 -8.30 -1.80
CA ASN A 154 -8.08 -9.40 -1.34
C ASN A 154 -7.24 -9.08 -0.09
N LEU A 155 -7.23 -7.83 0.39
CA LEU A 155 -6.34 -7.36 1.46
C LEU A 155 -6.49 -8.16 2.74
N ARG A 156 -7.72 -8.53 3.11
CA ARG A 156 -7.99 -9.34 4.31
C ARG A 156 -7.37 -10.73 4.21
N GLU A 157 -7.53 -11.39 3.06
CA GLU A 157 -6.98 -12.74 2.85
C GLU A 157 -5.45 -12.71 2.82
N ILE A 158 -4.86 -11.73 2.14
CA ILE A 158 -3.42 -11.52 2.08
C ILE A 158 -2.86 -11.25 3.48
N SER A 159 -3.50 -10.35 4.25
CA SER A 159 -3.09 -10.04 5.62
C SER A 159 -3.14 -11.27 6.54
N THR A 160 -4.20 -12.08 6.42
CA THR A 160 -4.33 -13.32 7.21
C THR A 160 -3.16 -14.26 6.90
N ARG A 161 -2.86 -14.49 5.61
CA ARG A 161 -1.77 -15.37 5.19
C ARG A 161 -0.37 -14.88 5.57
N LEU A 162 -0.16 -13.56 5.62
CA LEU A 162 1.16 -12.98 5.88
C LEU A 162 1.46 -12.77 7.37
N PHE A 163 0.44 -12.51 8.20
CA PHE A 163 0.66 -12.03 9.57
C PHE A 163 -0.07 -12.85 10.65
N GLU A 164 -1.03 -13.69 10.28
CA GLU A 164 -1.79 -14.51 11.23
C GLU A 164 -1.43 -16.00 11.06
N GLU A 165 -0.23 -16.37 11.56
CA GLU A 165 0.11 -17.75 11.93
C GLU A 165 0.32 -17.87 13.44
#